data_AF-A0A412AWV7-F1
#
_entry.id   AF-A0A412AWV7-F1
#
_cell.length_a   1.000
_cell.length_b   1.000
_cell.length_c   1.000
_cell.angle_alpha   90.00
_cell.angle_beta   90.00
_cell.angle_gamma   90.00
#
_symmetry.space_group_name_H-M   'P 1'
#
loop_
_entity.id
_entity.type
_entity.pdbx_description
1 polymer ?
#
loop_
_entity_poly.entity_id
_entity_poly.type
_entity_poly.pdbx_seq_one_letter_code
_entity_poly.pdbx_strand_id
1 'polypeptide(L)'
;MIIGIEISPWQGEVDWNQVKETGILYAILRSSFGSPDPSQVDNEFENNYKGAKTAGIPVGAYHYGYAVSKAEARQEARFFLDTVKASNTSIPSITSWRTMERWARFSGRL
;
A
#
# COMPACT_ATOMS: atom_id res chain seq x y z
N MET A 1 20.28 8.92 -1.75
CA MET A 1 19.18 8.53 -0.85
C MET A 1 17.89 8.62 -1.66
N ILE A 2 17.06 7.58 -1.66
CA ILE A 2 15.75 7.58 -2.34
C ILE A 2 14.70 7.70 -1.23
N ILE A 3 13.77 8.66 -1.34
CA ILE A 3 12.76 8.95 -0.31
C ILE A 3 11.37 8.67 -0.91
N GLY A 4 10.55 7.94 -0.16
CA GLY A 4 9.17 7.63 -0.52
C GLY A 4 8.23 7.75 0.68
N ILE A 5 6.94 7.66 0.40
CA ILE A 5 5.88 7.72 1.43
C ILE A 5 4.99 6.47 1.39
N GLU A 6 4.43 6.13 2.54
CA GLU A 6 3.39 5.11 2.67
C GLU A 6 2.08 5.79 3.06
N ILE A 7 1.00 5.48 2.34
CA ILE A 7 -0.31 6.12 2.52
C ILE A 7 -1.41 5.08 2.75
N SER A 8 -2.32 5.45 3.63
CA SER A 8 -3.55 4.78 4.01
C SER A 8 -4.63 5.87 4.29
N PRO A 9 -5.90 5.48 4.50
CA PRO A 9 -7.00 6.39 4.83
C PRO A 9 -6.73 7.27 6.04
N TRP A 10 -5.84 6.84 6.94
CA TRP A 10 -5.49 7.58 8.15
C TRP A 10 -4.74 8.90 7.87
N GLN A 11 -4.27 9.12 6.64
CA GLN A 11 -3.66 10.37 6.22
C GLN A 11 -4.70 11.39 5.75
N GLY A 12 -5.97 10.98 5.59
CA GLY A 12 -7.02 11.84 5.03
C GLY A 12 -6.80 12.14 3.55
N GLU A 13 -7.37 13.24 3.09
CA GLU A 13 -7.19 13.74 1.72
C GLU A 13 -5.74 14.20 1.52
N VAL A 14 -5.08 13.67 0.49
CA VAL A 14 -3.67 13.95 0.19
C VAL A 14 -3.55 14.89 -0.99
N ASP A 15 -2.88 16.03 -0.80
CA ASP A 15 -2.45 16.89 -1.91
C ASP A 15 -1.20 16.32 -2.57
N TRP A 16 -1.41 15.58 -3.66
CA TRP A 16 -0.32 14.91 -4.39
C TRP A 16 0.62 15.87 -5.12
N ASN A 17 0.18 17.09 -5.45
CA ASN A 17 1.05 18.10 -6.05
C ASN A 17 2.00 18.65 -4.98
N GLN A 18 1.49 18.96 -3.80
CA GLN A 18 2.33 19.36 -2.67
C GLN A 18 3.32 18.26 -2.31
N VAL A 19 2.88 17.00 -2.26
CA VAL A 19 3.78 15.85 -2.03
C VAL A 19 4.92 15.81 -3.05
N LYS A 20 4.64 16.05 -4.34
CA LYS A 20 5.67 16.06 -5.39
C LYS A 20 6.73 17.12 -5.13
N GLU A 21 6.32 18.30 -4.68
CA GLU A 21 7.21 19.44 -4.39
C GLU A 21 8.15 19.17 -3.20
N THR A 22 7.77 18.28 -2.27
CA THR A 22 8.63 17.90 -1.13
C THR A 22 9.80 16.98 -1.49
N GLY A 23 9.92 16.57 -2.76
CA GLY A 23 11.02 15.71 -3.24
C GLY A 23 10.77 14.21 -3.06
N ILE A 24 9.53 13.80 -2.80
CA ILE A 24 9.12 12.39 -2.76
C ILE A 24 9.22 11.75 -4.15
N LEU A 25 9.86 10.59 -4.21
CA LEU A 25 10.17 9.90 -5.47
C LEU A 25 9.23 8.73 -5.78
N TYR A 26 8.52 8.20 -4.78
CA TYR A 26 7.53 7.13 -4.95
C TYR A 26 6.55 7.07 -3.77
N ALA A 27 5.39 6.46 -3.99
CA ALA A 27 4.40 6.17 -2.96
C ALA A 27 4.06 4.68 -2.90
N ILE A 28 3.78 4.16 -1.71
CA ILE A 28 3.20 2.82 -1.52
C ILE A 28 1.84 2.99 -0.83
N LEU A 29 0.77 2.52 -1.46
CA LEU A 29 -0.60 2.73 -0.98
C LEU A 29 -1.18 1.44 -0.41
N ARG A 30 -1.93 1.52 0.68
CA ARG A 30 -2.68 0.35 1.16
C ARG A 30 -3.79 0.03 0.17
N SER A 31 -3.81 -1.19 -0.36
CA SER A 31 -4.89 -1.63 -1.24
C SER A 31 -6.00 -2.33 -0.46
N SER A 32 -5.62 -3.13 0.53
CA SER A 32 -6.54 -3.94 1.31
C SER A 32 -5.91 -4.38 2.63
N PHE A 33 -6.73 -4.95 3.50
CA PHE A 33 -6.30 -5.54 4.76
C PHE A 33 -7.05 -6.85 5.03
N GLY A 34 -6.49 -7.73 5.85
CA GLY A 34 -7.15 -8.95 6.28
C GLY A 34 -7.67 -9.88 5.19
N SER A 35 -8.81 -10.50 5.50
CA SER A 35 -9.41 -11.56 4.71
C SER A 35 -10.18 -11.01 3.50
N PRO A 36 -10.45 -11.85 2.48
CA PRO A 36 -11.17 -11.42 1.28
C PRO A 36 -12.61 -10.98 1.60
N ASP A 37 -12.80 -9.66 1.75
CA ASP A 37 -14.09 -9.01 2.00
C ASP A 37 -14.08 -7.60 1.38
N PRO A 38 -15.14 -7.16 0.68
CA PRO A 38 -15.19 -5.82 0.09
C PRO A 38 -14.98 -4.67 1.08
N SER A 39 -15.40 -4.82 2.33
CA SER A 39 -15.18 -3.84 3.40
C SER A 39 -13.72 -3.73 3.84
N GLN A 40 -12.90 -4.70 3.44
CA GLN A 40 -11.47 -4.71 3.70
C GLN A 40 -10.62 -4.31 2.48
N VAL A 41 -11.27 -3.81 1.42
CA VAL A 41 -10.61 -2.97 0.41
C VAL A 41 -10.47 -1.57 0.99
N ASP A 42 -9.28 -1.00 0.84
CA ASP A 42 -9.01 0.34 1.30
C ASP A 42 -9.78 1.37 0.45
N ASN A 43 -10.66 2.13 1.10
CA ASN A 43 -11.61 3.02 0.43
C ASN A 43 -10.94 4.22 -0.25
N GLU A 44 -9.70 4.57 0.12
CA GLU A 44 -8.94 5.65 -0.50
C GLU A 44 -7.90 5.16 -1.51
N PHE A 45 -7.75 3.84 -1.70
CA PHE A 45 -6.71 3.29 -2.57
C PHE A 45 -6.79 3.84 -4.00
N GLU A 46 -8.00 3.85 -4.59
CA GLU A 46 -8.18 4.35 -5.95
C GLU A 46 -7.95 5.86 -6.06
N ASN A 47 -8.43 6.64 -5.09
CA ASN A 47 -8.28 8.09 -5.07
C ASN A 47 -6.81 8.46 -4.96
N ASN A 48 -6.10 7.84 -4.02
CA ASN A 48 -4.66 8.01 -3.82
C ASN A 48 -3.86 7.58 -5.05
N TYR A 49 -4.21 6.45 -5.69
CA TYR A 49 -3.54 6.03 -6.91
C TYR A 49 -3.71 7.05 -8.03
N LYS A 50 -4.95 7.51 -8.28
CA LYS A 50 -5.27 8.48 -9.34
C LYS A 50 -4.54 9.81 -9.08
N GLY A 51 -4.56 10.30 -7.84
CA GLY A 51 -3.87 11.52 -7.43
C GLY A 51 -2.36 11.42 -7.63
N ALA A 52 -1.72 10.39 -7.07
CA ALA A 52 -0.28 10.18 -7.19
C ALA A 52 0.17 10.01 -8.66
N LYS A 53 -0.58 9.24 -9.46
CA LYS A 53 -0.29 9.05 -10.88
C LYS A 53 -0.39 10.36 -11.66
N THR A 54 -1.41 11.18 -11.38
CA THR A 54 -1.60 12.48 -12.03
C THR A 54 -0.46 13.44 -11.69
N ALA A 55 0.03 13.41 -10.45
CA ALA A 55 1.20 14.18 -10.01
C ALA A 55 2.55 13.62 -10.52
N GLY A 56 2.54 12.55 -11.32
CA GLY A 56 3.76 11.92 -11.84
C GLY A 56 4.62 11.27 -10.76
N ILE A 57 3.98 10.71 -9.71
CA ILE A 57 4.65 9.94 -8.65
C ILE A 57 4.42 8.45 -8.95
N PRO A 58 5.49 7.65 -9.13
CA PRO A 58 5.39 6.20 -9.21
C PRO A 58 4.72 5.58 -7.98
N VAL A 59 3.84 4.60 -8.20
CA VAL A 59 3.02 4.00 -7.14
C VAL A 59 3.22 2.49 -7.05
N GLY A 60 3.43 2.00 -5.83
CA GLY A 60 3.27 0.61 -5.43
C GLY A 60 2.06 0.42 -4.51
N ALA A 61 1.74 -0.83 -4.17
CA ALA A 61 0.64 -1.17 -3.27
C ALA A 61 1.08 -2.13 -2.17
N TYR A 62 0.38 -2.13 -1.04
CA TYR A 62 0.58 -3.10 0.04
C TYR A 62 -0.74 -3.63 0.61
N HIS A 63 -0.68 -4.81 1.20
CA HIS A 63 -1.77 -5.42 1.96
C HIS A 63 -1.39 -5.52 3.44
N TYR A 64 -2.29 -5.11 4.33
CA TYR A 64 -2.10 -5.26 5.77
C TYR A 64 -2.66 -6.62 6.23
N GLY A 65 -1.79 -7.59 6.51
CA GLY A 65 -2.23 -8.95 6.83
C GLY A 65 -2.58 -9.17 8.30
N TYR A 66 -3.57 -10.02 8.57
CA TYR A 66 -3.93 -10.52 9.90
C TYR A 66 -3.79 -12.04 10.02
N ALA A 67 -3.34 -12.72 8.95
CA ALA A 67 -3.21 -14.17 8.91
C ALA A 67 -2.33 -14.73 10.04
N VAL A 68 -2.85 -15.74 10.74
CA VAL A 68 -2.13 -16.54 11.74
C VAL A 68 -1.85 -17.96 11.25
N SER A 69 -2.42 -18.34 10.09
CA SER A 69 -2.15 -19.62 9.44
C SER A 69 -1.62 -19.47 8.01
N LYS A 70 -0.92 -20.50 7.51
CA LYS A 70 -0.48 -20.56 6.10
C LYS A 70 -1.67 -20.54 5.12
N ALA A 71 -2.82 -21.05 5.54
CA ALA A 71 -4.02 -21.07 4.72
C ALA A 71 -4.62 -19.67 4.58
N GLU A 72 -4.71 -18.92 5.69
CA GLU A 72 -5.11 -17.50 5.68
C GLU A 72 -4.13 -16.64 4.89
N ALA A 73 -2.81 -16.80 5.10
CA ALA A 73 -1.81 -16.01 4.38
C ALA A 73 -1.92 -16.15 2.85
N ARG A 74 -2.30 -17.34 2.37
CA ARG A 74 -2.58 -17.57 0.94
C ARG A 74 -3.88 -16.91 0.47
N GLN A 75 -4.89 -16.81 1.33
CA GLN A 75 -6.14 -16.11 1.02
C GLN A 75 -5.91 -14.60 0.95
N GLU A 76 -5.24 -14.03 1.95
CA GLU A 76 -4.89 -12.61 1.99
C GLU A 76 -3.99 -12.22 0.81
N ALA A 77 -3.02 -13.06 0.44
CA ALA A 77 -2.17 -12.81 -0.73
C ALA A 77 -2.95 -12.82 -2.05
N ARG A 78 -3.95 -13.71 -2.20
CA ARG A 78 -4.85 -13.70 -3.37
C ARG A 78 -5.72 -12.46 -3.37
N PHE A 79 -6.28 -12.10 -2.23
CA PHE A 79 -7.09 -10.90 -2.09
C PHE A 79 -6.32 -9.64 -2.50
N PHE A 80 -5.08 -9.48 -2.03
CA PHE A 80 -4.19 -8.41 -2.48
C PHE A 80 -4.04 -8.36 -4.01
N LEU A 81 -3.72 -9.49 -4.63
CA LEU A 81 -3.53 -9.55 -6.08
C LEU A 81 -4.82 -9.21 -6.84
N ASP A 82 -5.96 -9.68 -6.36
CA ASP A 82 -7.25 -9.44 -6.99
C ASP A 82 -7.67 -7.97 -6.84
N THR A 83 -7.44 -7.35 -5.67
CA THR A 83 -7.68 -5.91 -5.45
C THR A 83 -6.83 -5.05 -6.38
N VAL A 84 -5.53 -5.33 -6.49
CA VAL A 84 -4.64 -4.55 -7.36
C VAL A 84 -5.02 -4.72 -8.83
N LYS A 85 -5.35 -5.93 -9.29
CA LYS A 85 -5.81 -6.16 -10.67
C LYS A 85 -7.13 -5.46 -10.97
N ALA A 86 -8.09 -5.51 -10.05
CA ALA A 86 -9.41 -4.91 -10.23
C ALA A 86 -9.36 -3.38 -10.35
N SER A 87 -8.39 -2.74 -9.71
CA SER A 87 -8.23 -1.28 -9.75
C SER A 87 -7.89 -0.71 -11.14
N ASN A 88 -7.69 -1.56 -12.17
CA ASN A 88 -7.32 -1.19 -13.55
C ASN A 88 -6.09 -0.27 -13.60
N THR A 89 -5.22 -0.41 -12.60
CA THR A 89 -4.04 0.40 -12.42
C THR A 89 -2.86 -0.32 -13.06
N SER A 90 -2.05 0.38 -13.86
CA SER A 90 -0.75 -0.14 -14.32
C SER A 90 0.28 -0.05 -13.18
N ILE A 91 -0.07 -0.52 -11.99
CA ILE A 91 0.86 -0.63 -10.87
C ILE A 91 1.77 -1.83 -11.18
N PRO A 92 3.11 -1.67 -11.19
CA PRO A 92 3.99 -2.81 -11.12
C PRO A 92 3.61 -3.61 -9.88
N SER A 93 3.17 -4.86 -10.03
CA SER A 93 2.74 -5.69 -8.89
C SER A 93 3.91 -5.91 -7.93
N ILE A 94 4.03 -5.05 -6.93
CA ILE A 94 4.91 -5.25 -5.77
C ILE A 94 4.07 -6.00 -4.74
N THR A 95 4.26 -7.32 -4.66
CA THR A 95 3.74 -8.07 -3.51
C THR A 95 4.67 -7.82 -2.33
N SER A 96 4.32 -6.83 -1.51
CA SER A 96 4.94 -6.64 -0.19
C SER A 96 4.35 -7.67 0.77
N TRP A 97 5.10 -8.73 1.10
CA TRP A 97 4.82 -9.59 2.25
C TRP A 97 5.55 -9.03 3.48
N ARG A 98 4.81 -8.47 4.43
CA ARG A 98 5.34 -8.13 5.76
C ARG A 98 4.54 -8.86 6.84
N THR A 99 5.12 -9.91 7.42
CA THR A 99 4.88 -10.23 8.84
C THR A 99 5.73 -9.25 9.66
N MET A 100 5.10 -8.52 10.59
CA MET A 100 5.77 -7.48 11.41
C MET A 100 6.87 -8.02 12.35
N GLU A 101 7.09 -9.33 12.46
CA GLU A 101 8.02 -9.92 13.43
C GLU A 101 9.51 -9.59 13.20
N ARG A 102 9.92 -9.08 12.03
CA ARG A 102 11.34 -8.78 11.75
C ARG A 102 11.77 -7.31 11.91
N TRP A 103 10.85 -6.39 12.16
CA TRP A 103 11.20 -4.95 12.34
C TRP A 103 11.44 -4.54 13.79
N ALA A 104 11.04 -5.36 14.78
CA ALA A 104 11.34 -5.09 16.20
C ALA A 104 12.83 -5.25 16.59
N ARG A 105 13.70 -5.73 15.69
CA ARG A 105 15.15 -5.88 15.96
C ARG A 105 16.03 -4.79 15.34
N PHE A 106 15.45 -3.86 14.58
CA PHE A 106 16.20 -2.73 14.00
C PHE A 106 15.72 -1.35 14.48
N SER A 107 14.93 -1.27 15.55
CA SER A 107 14.82 -0.03 16.35
C SER A 107 16.08 0.16 17.19
N GLY A 108 17.23 0.23 16.54
CA GLY A 108 18.47 0.69 17.12
C GLY A 108 18.58 2.20 16.92
N ARG A 109 18.23 2.94 17.99
CA ARG A 109 18.65 4.32 18.29
C ARG A 109 18.51 5.35 17.17
N LEU A 110 17.50 6.21 17.32
CA LEU A 110 17.78 7.63 17.50
C LEU A 110 17.63 7.95 18.98
#